data_AF-A0A183MWQ1-F1
#
_entry.id   AF-A0A183MWQ1-F1
#
_cell.length_a   1.000
_cell.length_b   1.000
_cell.length_c   1.000
_cell.angle_alpha   90.00
_cell.angle_beta   90.00
_cell.angle_gamma   90.00
#
_symmetry.space_group_name_H-M   'P 1'
#
loop_
_entity.id
_entity.type
_entity.pdbx_description
1 polymer ?
#
loop_
_entity_poly.entity_id
_entity_poly.type
_entity_poly.pdbx_seq_one_letter_code
_entity_poly.pdbx_strand_id
1 'polypeptide(L)'
;MGEVGADPTGGRVAVVWLERWEDGPMHYEPGVGTSIQNMTSKNFDCPVTIYIHPLSSGLCRVGIMRLQGRTFEAGPLQNGSVLSQRCLSSFVRQTVINLSRRRRLASDSFQPPHVRRSHELFRLAEANRKIVRVQPSSSGNKTNAYSCNTANIVRSLFFRQTQIHSS
;
A
#
# COMPACT_ATOMS: atom_id res chain seq x y z
N MET A 1 6.06 15.10 15.88
CA MET A 1 7.05 14.70 14.85
C MET A 1 6.76 13.26 14.48
N GLY A 2 6.27 13.00 13.26
CA GLY A 2 6.00 11.63 12.79
C GLY A 2 7.30 10.97 12.31
N GLU A 3 7.49 9.70 12.62
CA GLU A 3 8.67 8.92 12.22
C GLU A 3 8.98 9.11 10.73
N VAL A 4 10.23 9.51 10.47
CA VAL A 4 10.82 9.54 9.13
C VAL A 4 11.03 8.08 8.71
N GLY A 5 10.05 7.48 8.02
CA GLY A 5 10.24 6.18 7.39
C GLY A 5 8.99 5.29 7.31
N ALA A 6 8.09 5.38 8.28
CA ALA A 6 6.86 4.60 8.28
C ALA A 6 5.68 5.49 7.86
N ASP A 7 5.38 5.50 6.57
CA ASP A 7 4.16 6.12 6.07
C ASP A 7 2.94 5.22 6.42
N PRO A 8 2.07 5.58 7.38
CA PRO A 8 0.93 4.75 7.83
C PRO A 8 -0.08 4.46 6.71
N THR A 9 0.02 5.26 5.67
CA THR A 9 -0.87 5.44 4.54
C THR A 9 -0.79 4.29 3.52
N GLY A 10 0.21 3.40 3.64
CA GLY A 10 0.41 2.26 2.74
C GLY A 10 0.65 2.64 1.28
N GLY A 11 0.91 3.94 1.05
CA GLY A 11 0.70 4.77 -0.14
C GLY A 11 -0.11 4.20 -1.29
N ARG A 12 -1.40 4.23 -1.00
CA ARG A 12 -2.44 4.38 -1.99
C ARG A 12 -2.12 5.57 -2.92
N VAL A 13 -2.63 5.50 -4.14
CA VAL A 13 -2.48 6.55 -5.15
C VAL A 13 -3.88 6.91 -5.60
N ALA A 14 -4.23 8.18 -5.54
CA ALA A 14 -5.49 8.65 -6.09
C ALA A 14 -5.34 8.91 -7.58
N VAL A 15 -6.32 8.50 -8.38
CA VAL A 15 -6.44 8.88 -9.78
C VAL A 15 -7.72 9.71 -9.91
N VAL A 16 -7.59 10.95 -10.36
CA VAL A 16 -8.67 11.94 -10.41
C VAL A 16 -8.88 12.35 -11.85
N TRP A 17 -10.11 12.17 -12.33
CA TRP A 17 -10.54 12.71 -13.61
C TRP A 17 -11.03 14.14 -13.43
N LEU A 18 -10.56 15.04 -14.28
CA LEU A 18 -10.86 16.46 -14.22
C LEU A 18 -11.61 16.92 -15.46
N GLU A 19 -12.79 17.49 -15.26
CA GLU A 19 -13.53 18.21 -16.31
C GLU A 19 -12.86 19.55 -16.64
N ARG A 20 -12.23 20.17 -15.64
CA ARG A 20 -11.47 21.41 -15.76
C ARG A 20 -10.07 21.24 -15.20
N TRP A 21 -9.05 21.61 -15.97
CA TRP A 21 -7.66 21.47 -15.54
C TRP A 21 -7.36 22.35 -14.32
N GLU A 22 -8.06 23.47 -14.20
CA GLU A 22 -7.92 24.48 -13.15
C GLU A 22 -8.32 23.97 -11.77
N ASP A 23 -9.23 22.98 -11.70
CA ASP A 23 -9.64 22.33 -10.45
C ASP A 23 -8.54 21.40 -9.90
N GLY A 24 -7.59 21.05 -10.76
CA GLY A 24 -6.49 20.15 -10.48
C GLY A 24 -5.26 20.86 -9.91
N PRO A 25 -4.06 20.53 -10.42
CA PRO A 25 -2.81 21.04 -9.86
C PRO A 25 -2.57 22.48 -10.35
N MET A 26 -3.33 23.45 -9.84
CA MET A 26 -2.99 24.85 -10.01
C MET A 26 -1.86 25.25 -9.06
N HIS A 27 -1.06 26.18 -9.57
CA HIS A 27 0.27 26.60 -9.14
C HIS A 27 0.43 26.83 -7.63
N TYR A 28 1.70 26.83 -7.22
CA TYR A 28 2.30 27.08 -5.89
C TYR A 28 1.83 28.34 -5.11
N GLU A 29 0.64 28.85 -5.36
CA GLU A 29 -0.05 29.80 -4.49
C GLU A 29 -0.56 29.05 -3.25
N PRO A 30 -0.13 29.42 -2.03
CA PRO A 30 -0.51 28.73 -0.82
C PRO A 30 -2.01 28.91 -0.57
N GLY A 31 -2.81 27.89 -0.91
CA GLY A 31 -4.21 27.78 -0.46
C GLY A 31 -5.22 27.27 -1.49
N VAL A 32 -5.01 27.47 -2.79
CA VAL A 32 -6.10 27.25 -3.78
C VAL A 32 -5.93 25.98 -4.61
N GLY A 33 -4.71 25.63 -5.06
CA GLY A 33 -4.46 24.47 -5.93
C GLY A 33 -4.26 23.12 -5.22
N THR A 34 -4.09 23.12 -3.91
CA THR A 34 -3.86 21.89 -3.11
C THR A 34 -5.14 21.26 -2.57
N SER A 35 -6.34 21.77 -2.88
CA SER A 35 -7.60 21.33 -2.26
C SER A 35 -7.85 19.83 -2.45
N ILE A 36 -7.79 19.33 -3.69
CA ILE A 36 -8.02 17.91 -4.02
C ILE A 36 -6.91 17.02 -3.46
N GLN A 37 -5.65 17.47 -3.53
CA GLN A 37 -4.53 16.69 -2.98
C GLN A 37 -4.62 16.58 -1.46
N ASN A 38 -4.97 17.66 -0.77
CA ASN A 38 -5.20 17.67 0.67
C ASN A 38 -6.39 16.78 1.04
N MET A 39 -7.49 16.84 0.28
CA MET A 39 -8.66 15.99 0.50
C MET A 39 -8.32 14.51 0.32
N THR A 40 -7.64 14.14 -0.78
CA THR A 40 -7.23 12.76 -1.06
C THR A 40 -6.22 12.24 -0.04
N SER A 41 -5.31 13.09 0.42
CA SER A 41 -4.36 12.75 1.48
C SER A 41 -5.07 12.55 2.83
N LYS A 42 -5.98 13.46 3.23
CA LYS A 42 -6.64 13.42 4.55
C LYS A 42 -7.73 12.35 4.66
N ASN A 43 -8.54 12.16 3.62
CA ASN A 43 -9.71 11.30 3.69
C ASN A 43 -9.41 9.86 3.23
N PHE A 44 -8.48 9.71 2.30
CA PHE A 44 -8.18 8.42 1.68
C PHE A 44 -6.75 7.99 1.84
N ASP A 45 -5.95 8.77 2.56
CA ASP A 45 -4.57 8.40 2.79
C ASP A 45 -3.89 8.14 1.43
N CYS A 46 -3.96 9.13 0.54
CA CYS A 46 -3.33 9.08 -0.78
C CYS A 46 -2.30 10.21 -0.87
N PRO A 47 -1.01 9.96 -0.56
CA PRO A 47 0.03 11.00 -0.58
C PRO A 47 0.41 11.44 -2.01
N VAL A 48 -0.06 10.72 -3.02
CA VAL A 48 0.14 11.03 -4.44
C VAL A 48 -1.19 10.99 -5.18
N THR A 49 -1.42 12.02 -5.99
CA THR A 49 -2.63 12.21 -6.78
C THR A 49 -2.25 12.42 -8.24
N ILE A 50 -2.74 11.55 -9.11
CA ILE A 50 -2.59 11.61 -10.55
C ILE A 50 -3.86 12.23 -11.14
N TYR A 51 -3.73 13.38 -11.75
CA TYR A 51 -4.81 14.09 -12.43
C TYR A 51 -4.83 13.74 -13.91
N ILE A 52 -6.01 13.53 -14.47
CA ILE A 52 -6.23 13.24 -15.89
C ILE A 52 -7.27 14.21 -16.40
N HIS A 53 -6.95 14.92 -17.48
CA HIS A 53 -7.87 15.84 -18.14
C HIS A 53 -7.91 15.57 -19.65
N PRO A 54 -9.08 15.29 -20.24
CA PRO A 54 -9.21 15.16 -21.68
C PRO A 54 -9.01 16.52 -22.37
N LEU A 55 -8.30 16.53 -23.49
CA LEU A 55 -8.12 17.70 -24.34
C LEU A 55 -9.05 17.61 -25.55
N SER A 56 -9.40 18.76 -26.13
CA SER A 56 -10.18 18.84 -27.37
C SER A 56 -9.53 18.11 -28.55
N SER A 57 -8.21 17.91 -28.51
CA SER A 57 -7.46 17.14 -29.51
C SER A 57 -7.67 15.62 -29.43
N GLY A 58 -8.42 15.11 -28.45
CA GLY A 58 -8.57 13.67 -28.19
C GLY A 58 -7.38 13.04 -27.43
N LEU A 59 -6.45 13.87 -26.95
CA LEU A 59 -5.38 13.46 -26.05
C LEU A 59 -5.78 13.71 -24.59
N CYS A 60 -4.98 13.23 -23.65
CA CYS A 60 -5.18 13.46 -22.22
C CYS A 60 -3.95 14.12 -21.62
N ARG A 61 -4.16 15.25 -20.94
CA ARG A 61 -3.14 15.89 -20.09
C ARG A 61 -3.10 15.19 -18.74
N VAL A 62 -1.89 14.94 -18.25
CA VAL A 62 -1.65 14.26 -16.98
C VAL A 62 -0.87 15.17 -16.03
N GLY A 63 -1.37 15.28 -14.81
CA GLY A 63 -0.72 16.00 -13.71
C GLY A 63 -0.39 15.03 -12.57
N ILE A 64 0.70 15.27 -11.85
CA ILE A 64 1.03 14.47 -10.67
C ILE A 64 1.39 15.43 -9.54
N MET A 65 0.61 15.39 -8.46
CA MET A 65 0.96 16.06 -7.21
C MET A 65 1.33 15.04 -6.15
N ARG A 66 2.30 15.44 -5.32
CA ARG A 66 2.86 14.63 -4.25
C ARG A 66 2.97 15.49 -3.00
N LEU A 67 2.64 14.92 -1.85
CA LEU A 67 2.75 15.64 -0.59
C LEU A 67 4.22 15.99 -0.32
N GLN A 68 4.48 17.20 0.16
CA GLN A 68 5.85 17.67 0.44
C GLN A 68 6.58 16.71 1.40
N GLY A 69 7.86 16.43 1.10
CA GLY A 69 8.68 15.50 1.88
C GLY A 69 8.37 14.00 1.64
N ARG A 70 7.41 13.65 0.77
CA ARG A 70 6.99 12.27 0.48
C ARG A 70 6.99 11.95 -1.01
N THR A 71 8.15 12.04 -1.64
CA THR A 71 8.25 12.15 -3.10
C THR A 71 9.13 11.05 -3.70
N PHE A 72 8.54 9.88 -3.92
CA PHE A 72 9.13 8.93 -4.86
C PHE A 72 8.62 9.25 -6.26
N GLU A 73 9.53 9.50 -7.18
CA GLU A 73 9.22 9.47 -8.60
C GLU A 73 9.51 8.07 -9.13
N ALA A 74 8.52 7.46 -9.77
CA ALA A 74 8.65 6.11 -10.29
C ALA A 74 7.62 5.86 -11.39
N GLY A 75 8.08 5.30 -12.51
CA GLY A 75 7.23 4.92 -13.63
C GLY A 75 7.23 5.90 -14.80
N PRO A 76 6.44 5.60 -15.84
CA PRO A 76 6.53 6.28 -17.12
C PRO A 76 5.80 7.63 -17.19
N LEU A 77 4.92 7.94 -16.23
CA LEU A 77 4.24 9.24 -16.20
C LEU A 77 5.07 10.32 -15.50
N GLN A 78 5.18 11.47 -16.15
CA GLN A 78 5.73 12.69 -15.58
C GLN A 78 4.66 13.78 -15.50
N ASN A 79 4.81 14.71 -14.56
CA ASN A 79 3.90 15.84 -14.45
C ASN A 79 3.91 16.68 -15.75
N GLY A 80 2.73 17.02 -16.27
CA GLY A 80 2.58 17.76 -17.52
C GLY A 80 2.62 16.91 -18.80
N SER A 81 2.72 15.57 -18.68
CA SER A 81 2.66 14.67 -19.83
C SER A 81 1.33 14.79 -20.58
N VAL A 82 1.37 14.64 -21.91
CA VAL A 82 0.18 14.52 -22.76
C VAL A 82 0.25 13.20 -23.49
N LEU A 83 -0.78 12.37 -23.36
CA LEU A 83 -0.81 11.00 -23.86
C LEU A 83 -2.05 10.72 -24.69
N SER A 84 -1.96 9.75 -25.58
CA SER A 84 -3.15 9.18 -26.22
C SER A 84 -4.00 8.41 -25.21
N GLN A 85 -5.32 8.43 -25.38
CA GLN A 85 -6.25 7.68 -24.54
C GLN A 85 -5.95 6.15 -24.55
N ARG A 86 -5.42 5.63 -25.66
CA ARG A 86 -5.13 4.20 -25.84
C ARG A 86 -4.02 3.69 -24.92
N CYS A 87 -2.99 4.50 -24.67
CA CYS A 87 -1.87 4.12 -23.80
C CYS A 87 -1.99 4.61 -22.35
N LEU A 88 -2.90 5.55 -22.10
CA LEU A 88 -3.08 6.21 -20.80
C LEU A 88 -3.24 5.20 -19.65
N SER A 89 -4.11 4.21 -19.81
CA SER A 89 -4.40 3.22 -18.76
C SER A 89 -3.16 2.40 -18.37
N SER A 90 -2.34 2.01 -19.36
CA SER A 90 -1.09 1.28 -19.14
C SER A 90 -0.09 2.14 -18.37
N PHE A 91 0.10 3.39 -18.81
CA PHE A 91 1.01 4.33 -18.18
C PHE A 91 0.62 4.64 -16.73
N VAL A 92 -0.67 4.87 -16.47
CA VAL A 92 -1.20 5.08 -15.10
C VAL A 92 -0.95 3.85 -14.23
N ARG A 93 -1.31 2.65 -14.69
CA ARG A 93 -1.13 1.40 -13.92
C ARG A 93 0.34 1.15 -13.60
N GLN A 94 1.23 1.29 -14.58
CA GLN A 94 2.67 1.11 -14.37
C GLN A 94 3.23 2.13 -13.37
N THR A 95 2.81 3.39 -13.46
CA THR A 95 3.22 4.44 -12.52
C THR A 95 2.74 4.13 -11.11
N VAL A 96 1.47 3.75 -10.92
CA VAL A 96 0.90 3.40 -9.61
C VAL A 96 1.64 2.21 -8.97
N ILE A 97 1.91 1.16 -9.76
CA ILE A 97 2.64 -0.03 -9.29
C ILE A 97 4.06 0.35 -8.89
N ASN A 98 4.77 1.10 -9.73
CA ASN A 98 6.15 1.48 -9.50
C ASN A 98 6.29 2.40 -8.29
N LEU A 99 5.36 3.34 -8.12
CA LEU A 99 5.30 4.22 -6.97
C LEU A 99 5.07 3.44 -5.67
N SER A 100 4.13 2.48 -5.69
CA SER A 100 3.87 1.60 -4.56
C SER A 100 5.09 0.74 -4.19
N ARG A 101 5.78 0.18 -5.19
CA ARG A 101 7.00 -0.60 -4.99
C ARG A 101 8.14 0.25 -4.44
N ARG A 102 8.36 1.45 -4.99
CA ARG A 102 9.46 2.33 -4.58
C ARG A 102 9.29 2.80 -3.13
N ARG A 103 8.08 3.19 -2.73
CA ARG A 103 7.79 3.54 -1.34
C ARG A 103 8.01 2.35 -0.40
N ARG A 104 7.57 1.16 -0.82
CA ARG A 104 7.78 -0.08 -0.04
C ARG A 104 9.25 -0.36 0.20
N LEU A 105 10.10 -0.14 -0.81
CA LEU A 105 11.55 -0.29 -0.69
C LEU A 105 12.23 0.80 0.15
N ALA A 106 11.60 1.96 0.30
CA ALA A 106 12.13 3.07 1.08
C ALA A 106 11.68 3.05 2.55
N SER A 107 10.79 2.14 2.93
CA SER A 107 10.37 1.96 4.32
C SER A 107 11.30 0.96 5.00
N ASP A 108 12.00 1.39 6.06
CA ASP A 108 12.86 0.51 6.85
C ASP A 108 12.08 -0.61 7.57
N SER A 109 10.78 -0.38 7.81
CA SER A 109 9.87 -1.38 8.37
C SER A 109 9.40 -2.42 7.35
N PHE A 110 9.67 -2.22 6.05
CA PHE A 110 9.23 -3.17 5.04
C PHE A 110 10.06 -4.46 5.08
N GLN A 111 9.36 -5.54 5.39
CA GLN A 111 9.91 -6.89 5.24
C GLN A 111 9.29 -7.55 4.01
N PRO A 112 10.11 -8.05 3.06
CA PRO A 112 9.61 -8.85 1.95
C PRO A 112 8.75 -10.03 2.41
N PRO A 113 7.77 -10.49 1.60
CA PRO A 113 6.87 -11.58 2.00
C PRO A 113 7.58 -12.86 2.45
N HIS A 114 8.71 -13.20 1.83
CA HIS A 114 9.51 -14.38 2.22
C HIS A 114 10.19 -14.19 3.59
N VAL A 115 10.65 -12.98 3.92
CA VAL A 115 11.24 -12.66 5.23
C VAL A 115 10.18 -12.70 6.32
N ARG A 116 9.02 -12.05 6.09
CA ARG A 116 7.87 -12.11 7.01
C ARG A 116 7.42 -13.54 7.27
N ARG A 117 7.33 -14.33 6.20
CA ARG A 117 6.99 -15.76 6.28
C ARG A 117 8.03 -16.53 7.09
N SER A 118 9.32 -16.26 6.90
CA SER A 118 10.40 -16.91 7.65
C SER A 118 10.32 -16.61 9.15
N HIS A 119 10.16 -15.33 9.54
CA HIS A 119 10.00 -14.95 10.94
C HIS A 119 8.76 -15.60 11.57
N GLU A 120 7.64 -15.64 10.85
CA GLU A 120 6.42 -16.29 11.36
C GLU A 120 6.59 -17.80 11.51
N LEU A 121 7.24 -18.46 10.55
CA LEU A 121 7.58 -19.89 10.67
C LEU A 121 8.49 -20.17 11.87
N PHE A 122 9.50 -19.32 12.09
CA PHE A 122 10.38 -19.42 13.24
C PHE A 122 9.60 -19.26 14.56
N ARG A 123 8.75 -18.21 14.66
CA ARG A 123 7.87 -17.96 15.81
C ARG A 123 6.99 -19.16 16.12
N LEU A 124 6.39 -19.77 15.10
CA LEU A 124 5.55 -20.96 15.24
C LEU A 124 6.34 -22.18 15.68
N ALA A 125 7.54 -22.40 15.12
CA ALA A 125 8.41 -23.49 15.53
C ALA A 125 8.84 -23.39 17.01
N GLU A 126 9.14 -22.18 17.49
CA GLU A 126 9.43 -21.93 18.90
C GLU A 126 8.23 -22.17 19.81
N ALA A 127 7.04 -21.70 19.43
CA ALA A 127 5.81 -21.94 20.18
C ALA A 127 5.53 -23.45 20.31
N ASN A 128 5.68 -24.21 19.22
CA ASN A 128 5.54 -25.67 19.22
C ASN A 128 6.59 -26.36 20.11
N ARG A 129 7.85 -25.91 20.07
CA ARG A 129 8.90 -26.46 20.95
C ARG A 129 8.58 -26.28 22.43
N LYS A 130 8.00 -25.15 22.84
CA LYS A 130 7.58 -24.92 24.23
C LYS A 130 6.43 -25.85 24.64
N ILE A 131 5.44 -26.05 23.77
CA ILE A 131 4.30 -26.96 24.03
C ILE A 131 4.79 -28.40 24.24
N VAL A 132 5.70 -28.89 23.38
CA VAL A 132 6.24 -30.24 23.50
C VAL A 132 7.04 -30.43 24.79
N ARG A 133 7.77 -29.39 25.25
CA ARG A 133 8.52 -29.45 26.53
C ARG A 133 7.63 -29.40 27.77
N VAL A 134 6.44 -28.79 27.69
CA VAL A 134 5.51 -28.63 28.83
C VAL A 134 4.65 -29.87 29.05
N GLN A 135 4.64 -30.86 28.14
CA GLN A 135 3.96 -32.14 28.39
C GLN A 135 4.90 -33.13 29.11
N PRO A 136 4.68 -33.44 30.40
CA PRO A 136 5.28 -34.62 31.00
C PRO A 136 4.60 -35.85 30.39
N SER A 137 5.30 -36.97 30.41
CA SER A 137 4.88 -38.27 29.90
C SER A 137 3.64 -38.85 30.62
N SER A 138 2.44 -38.26 30.45
CA SER A 138 1.19 -38.88 30.86
C SER A 138 0.55 -39.61 29.68
N SER A 139 0.56 -40.93 29.76
CA SER A 139 -0.19 -41.87 28.94
C SER A 139 -1.70 -41.63 29.06
N GLY A 140 -2.35 -41.27 27.96
CA GLY A 140 -3.81 -41.18 27.89
C GLY A 140 -4.28 -40.41 26.64
N ASN A 141 -4.79 -41.12 25.65
CA ASN A 141 -5.58 -40.63 24.49
C ASN A 141 -5.02 -39.41 23.74
N LYS A 142 -3.88 -39.63 23.08
CA LYS A 142 -3.06 -38.61 22.41
C LYS A 142 -3.55 -38.17 21.02
N THR A 143 -4.59 -38.73 20.41
CA THR A 143 -4.93 -38.44 19.00
C THR A 143 -5.76 -37.18 18.78
N ASN A 144 -6.53 -36.72 19.78
CA ASN A 144 -7.48 -35.60 19.59
C ASN A 144 -6.90 -34.20 19.87
N ALA A 145 -5.83 -34.09 20.68
CA ALA A 145 -5.27 -32.79 21.07
C ALA A 145 -4.33 -32.15 20.01
N TYR A 146 -3.64 -32.95 19.19
CA TYR A 146 -2.74 -32.43 18.15
C TYR A 146 -3.47 -32.04 16.85
N SER A 147 -4.62 -32.69 16.60
CA SER A 147 -5.44 -32.46 15.40
C SER A 147 -6.14 -31.09 15.45
N CYS A 148 -6.70 -30.71 16.61
CA CYS A 148 -7.38 -29.43 16.76
C CYS A 148 -6.41 -28.23 16.70
N ASN A 149 -5.16 -28.39 17.14
CA ASN A 149 -4.21 -27.28 17.21
C ASN A 149 -3.48 -27.02 15.88
N THR A 150 -3.14 -28.08 15.12
CA THR A 150 -2.59 -27.94 13.77
C THR A 150 -3.58 -27.22 12.86
N ALA A 151 -4.87 -27.55 12.95
CA ALA A 151 -5.93 -26.87 12.21
C ALA A 151 -6.01 -25.37 12.55
N ASN A 152 -5.84 -24.98 13.82
CA ASN A 152 -5.82 -23.58 14.24
C ASN A 152 -4.58 -22.82 13.77
N ILE A 153 -3.41 -23.46 13.77
CA ILE A 153 -2.17 -22.88 13.25
C ILE A 153 -2.29 -22.64 11.74
N VAL A 154 -2.76 -23.64 10.98
CA VAL A 154 -3.01 -23.52 9.54
C VAL A 154 -4.08 -22.46 9.27
N ARG A 155 -5.16 -22.39 10.06
CA ARG A 155 -6.14 -21.30 9.96
C ARG A 155 -5.51 -19.93 10.17
N SER A 156 -4.64 -19.78 11.17
CA SER A 156 -3.95 -18.52 11.44
C SER A 156 -2.95 -18.14 10.34
N LEU A 157 -2.34 -19.12 9.67
CA LEU A 157 -1.37 -18.95 8.60
C LEU A 157 -2.00 -18.50 7.28
N PHE A 158 -3.22 -18.95 6.97
CA PHE A 158 -3.88 -18.70 5.68
C PHE A 158 -5.07 -17.73 5.76
N PHE A 159 -5.69 -17.55 6.93
CA PHE A 159 -6.93 -16.76 7.07
C PHE A 159 -6.81 -15.51 7.97
N ARG A 160 -5.61 -15.11 8.43
CA ARG A 160 -5.40 -13.79 9.07
C ARG A 160 -5.34 -12.65 8.04
N GLN A 161 -6.34 -12.55 7.18
CA GLN A 161 -6.49 -11.41 6.30
C GLN A 161 -7.94 -10.96 6.28
N THR A 162 -8.36 -10.30 7.38
CA THR A 162 -9.32 -9.17 7.43
C THR A 162 -9.76 -8.91 8.87
N GLN A 163 -8.98 -8.13 9.61
CA GLN A 163 -9.55 -7.15 10.55
C GLN A 163 -8.77 -5.86 10.31
N ILE A 164 -9.13 -5.19 9.22
CA ILE A 164 -8.86 -3.76 9.08
C ILE A 164 -9.80 -3.15 10.11
N HIS A 165 -9.24 -2.63 11.20
CA HIS A 165 -10.00 -1.87 12.18
C HIS A 165 -10.55 -0.64 11.45
N SER A 166 -11.85 -0.63 11.18
CA SER A 166 -12.56 0.60 10.84
C SER A 166 -12.67 1.40 12.14
N SER A 167 -11.96 2.50 12.21
CA SER A 167 -12.13 3.56 13.19
C SER A 167 -11.98 4.89 12.48
#